data_AF-A0A947NJ87-F1
#
_entry.id   AF-A0A947NJ87-F1
#
_cell.length_a   1.000
_cell.length_b   1.000
_cell.length_c   1.000
_cell.angle_alpha   90.00
_cell.angle_beta   90.00
_cell.angle_gamma   90.00
#
_symmetry.space_group_name_H-M   'P 1'
#
loop_
_entity.id
_entity.type
_entity.pdbx_description
1 polymer ?
#
loop_
_entity_poly.entity_id
_entity_poly.type
_entity_poly.pdbx_seq_one_letter_code
_entity_poly.pdbx_strand_id
1 'polypeptide(L)'
;MRISRDRMSEWNLGIKGQGLSLLIPQRDYSGMNKQEEQLRVWLPDPAKIGLAEICEHAEISMTVYVTEYFTEYLYGRHELLRMRAKRSGLYEPVPLSGTVKYNRERTAADMPPSLGKSIFALKFFVPAKIKSDLQALANRAQISLGEFNRALICAHLFGREYGPQLLLAVPAQEKHVGDLWENKIETS
;
A
#
# COMPACT_ATOMS: atom_id res chain seq x y z
N MET A 1 15.24 -11.72 15.34
CA MET A 1 14.17 -11.14 16.19
C MET A 1 13.27 -12.26 16.70
N ARG A 2 13.12 -12.45 18.02
CA ARG A 2 12.15 -13.38 18.63
C ARG A 2 11.11 -12.54 19.35
N ILE A 3 9.85 -12.59 18.94
CA ILE A 3 8.76 -11.86 19.63
C ILE A 3 8.63 -12.46 21.04
N SER A 4 8.50 -11.61 22.06
CA SER A 4 8.25 -12.10 23.43
C SER A 4 6.98 -12.97 23.46
N ARG A 5 7.04 -14.11 24.16
CA ARG A 5 5.89 -14.99 24.36
C ARG A 5 4.70 -14.26 24.98
N ASP A 6 4.96 -13.27 25.84
CA ASP A 6 3.92 -12.54 26.56
C ASP A 6 3.16 -11.59 25.62
N ARG A 7 3.87 -10.92 24.68
CA ARG A 7 3.18 -10.15 23.62
C ARG A 7 2.47 -11.03 22.59
N MET A 8 2.92 -12.27 22.40
CA MET A 8 2.17 -13.24 21.60
C MET A 8 1.00 -13.90 22.35
N SER A 9 0.89 -13.76 23.69
CA SER A 9 -0.26 -14.29 24.43
C SER A 9 -1.46 -13.33 24.44
N GLU A 10 -1.21 -12.01 24.32
CA GLU A 10 -2.26 -11.01 24.01
C GLU A 10 -2.91 -11.26 22.64
N TRP A 11 -2.12 -11.78 21.69
CA TRP A 11 -2.62 -12.28 20.42
C TRP A 11 -3.30 -13.61 20.68
N ASN A 12 -4.58 -13.55 21.07
CA ASN A 12 -5.46 -14.69 21.28
C ASN A 12 -5.64 -15.48 19.96
N LEU A 13 -4.62 -16.29 19.62
CA LEU A 13 -4.60 -17.19 18.47
C LEU A 13 -5.77 -18.16 18.65
N GLY A 14 -6.89 -17.82 18.02
CA GLY A 14 -8.16 -18.50 18.18
C GLY A 14 -8.05 -20.00 17.90
N ILE A 15 -9.05 -20.73 18.39
CA ILE A 15 -9.16 -22.20 18.38
C ILE A 15 -8.45 -22.80 17.15
N LYS A 16 -7.48 -23.70 17.40
CA LYS A 16 -6.68 -24.37 16.36
C LYS A 16 -7.56 -24.80 15.19
N GLY A 17 -7.32 -24.19 14.02
CA GLY A 17 -8.09 -24.41 12.78
C GLY A 17 -8.91 -23.23 12.29
N GLN A 18 -9.16 -22.19 13.11
CA GLN A 18 -9.99 -21.04 12.70
C GLN A 18 -9.21 -19.87 12.05
N GLY A 19 -7.87 -19.89 12.11
CA GLY A 19 -6.98 -19.02 11.34
C GLY A 19 -6.96 -17.54 11.75
N LEU A 20 -6.18 -16.72 11.02
CA LEU A 20 -6.05 -15.27 11.28
C LEU A 20 -7.36 -14.48 11.06
N SER A 21 -8.36 -15.10 10.41
CA SER A 21 -9.66 -14.49 10.11
C SER A 21 -10.46 -14.01 11.34
N LEU A 22 -10.18 -14.55 12.53
CA LEU A 22 -10.83 -14.12 13.79
C LEU A 22 -10.11 -12.97 14.49
N LEU A 23 -8.80 -12.79 14.25
CA LEU A 23 -8.01 -11.69 14.80
C LEU A 23 -8.24 -10.38 14.04
N ILE A 24 -8.61 -10.47 12.77
CA ILE A 24 -8.94 -9.30 11.95
C ILE A 24 -10.44 -9.02 12.11
N PRO A 25 -10.85 -7.88 12.71
CA PRO A 25 -12.26 -7.56 12.87
C PRO A 25 -12.96 -7.52 11.51
N GLN A 26 -14.25 -7.86 11.47
CA GLN A 26 -15.04 -7.65 10.26
C GLN A 26 -15.07 -6.16 9.93
N ARG A 27 -14.85 -5.84 8.66
CA ARG A 27 -14.86 -4.47 8.13
C ARG A 27 -15.85 -4.42 6.98
N ASP A 28 -16.51 -3.28 6.84
CA ASP A 28 -17.38 -3.04 5.70
C ASP A 28 -16.55 -2.66 4.46
N TYR A 29 -16.68 -3.48 3.41
CA TYR A 29 -16.05 -3.33 2.11
C TYR A 29 -17.04 -2.93 1.00
N SER A 30 -18.27 -2.54 1.38
CA SER A 30 -19.29 -2.10 0.43
C SER A 30 -18.77 -0.97 -0.49
N GLY A 31 -19.13 -1.06 -1.77
CA GLY A 31 -18.71 -0.09 -2.80
C GLY A 31 -17.23 -0.14 -3.20
N MET A 32 -16.41 -1.04 -2.65
CA MET A 32 -15.00 -1.18 -3.06
C MET A 32 -14.80 -1.71 -4.49
N ASN A 33 -15.84 -2.22 -5.13
CA ASN A 33 -15.81 -2.59 -6.55
C ASN A 33 -15.98 -1.39 -7.51
N LYS A 34 -16.34 -0.20 -7.01
CA LYS A 34 -16.60 0.97 -7.85
C LYS A 34 -15.37 1.87 -7.97
N GLN A 35 -14.73 1.85 -9.14
CA GLN A 35 -13.62 2.77 -9.47
C GLN A 35 -14.13 4.16 -9.88
N GLU A 36 -14.67 4.90 -8.90
CA GLU A 36 -15.28 6.22 -9.10
C GLU A 36 -14.28 7.37 -8.92
N GLU A 37 -13.36 7.25 -7.97
CA GLU A 37 -12.51 8.34 -7.53
C GLU A 37 -11.19 8.41 -8.29
N GLN A 38 -10.84 9.61 -8.78
CA GLN A 38 -9.59 9.80 -9.51
C GLN A 38 -8.42 10.07 -8.57
N LEU A 39 -7.32 9.35 -8.81
CA LEU A 39 -6.03 9.53 -8.15
C LEU A 39 -4.96 9.86 -9.20
N ARG A 40 -4.09 10.83 -8.89
CA ARG A 40 -2.93 11.21 -9.71
C ARG A 40 -1.70 11.18 -8.83
N VAL A 41 -0.71 10.38 -9.21
CA VAL A 41 0.56 10.23 -8.51
C VAL A 41 1.69 10.55 -9.49
N TRP A 42 2.66 11.33 -9.04
CA TRP A 42 3.88 11.60 -9.80
C TRP A 42 4.94 10.61 -9.34
N LEU A 43 5.48 9.82 -10.27
CA LEU A 43 6.43 8.75 -9.98
C LEU A 43 7.75 9.02 -10.73
N PRO A 44 8.91 8.70 -10.13
CA PRO A 44 10.18 8.73 -10.85
C PRO A 44 10.23 7.60 -11.89
N ASP A 45 10.95 7.79 -12.99
CA ASP A 45 11.04 6.80 -14.08
C ASP A 45 11.39 5.36 -13.66
N PRO A 46 12.36 5.10 -12.74
CA PRO A 46 12.61 3.76 -12.23
C PRO A 46 11.37 3.10 -11.63
N ALA A 47 10.48 3.87 -10.98
CA ALA A 47 9.24 3.34 -10.43
C ALA A 47 8.22 3.02 -11.52
N LYS A 48 8.22 3.75 -12.65
CA LYS A 48 7.43 3.38 -13.83
C LYS A 48 7.92 2.06 -14.42
N ILE A 49 9.24 1.91 -14.58
CA ILE A 49 9.87 0.71 -15.14
C ILE A 49 9.56 -0.51 -14.27
N GLY A 50 9.87 -0.45 -12.95
CA GLY A 50 9.58 -1.55 -12.04
C GLY A 50 8.09 -1.89 -11.91
N LEU A 51 7.19 -0.90 -12.01
CA LEU A 51 5.75 -1.18 -12.12
C LEU A 51 5.39 -1.92 -13.41
N ALA A 52 5.96 -1.53 -14.54
CA ALA A 52 5.70 -2.17 -15.83
C ALA A 52 6.18 -3.63 -15.84
N GLU A 53 7.42 -3.87 -15.40
CA GLU A 53 8.02 -5.22 -15.30
C GLU A 53 7.20 -6.15 -14.40
N ILE A 54 6.78 -5.69 -13.22
CA ILE A 54 5.93 -6.50 -12.32
C ILE A 54 4.55 -6.77 -12.95
N CYS A 55 3.95 -5.78 -13.62
CA CYS A 55 2.65 -5.93 -14.26
C CYS A 55 2.70 -6.90 -15.45
N GLU A 56 3.79 -6.88 -16.22
CA GLU A 56 4.06 -7.83 -17.30
C GLU A 56 4.23 -9.25 -16.76
N HIS A 57 5.09 -9.45 -15.75
CA HIS A 57 5.31 -10.76 -15.12
C HIS A 57 4.07 -11.34 -14.42
N ALA A 58 3.18 -10.48 -13.91
CA ALA A 58 1.97 -10.91 -13.20
C ALA A 58 0.71 -10.92 -14.10
N GLU A 59 0.82 -10.60 -15.38
CA GLU A 59 -0.28 -10.52 -16.36
C GLU A 59 -1.48 -9.63 -15.91
N ILE A 60 -1.18 -8.54 -15.21
CA ILE A 60 -2.19 -7.61 -14.65
C ILE A 60 -1.93 -6.17 -15.06
N SER A 61 -3.00 -5.37 -15.19
CA SER A 61 -2.85 -3.94 -15.46
C SER A 61 -2.28 -3.19 -14.25
N MET A 62 -1.48 -2.15 -14.50
CA MET A 62 -0.90 -1.30 -13.46
C MET A 62 -1.94 -0.66 -12.54
N THR A 63 -3.13 -0.33 -13.05
CA THR A 63 -4.24 0.16 -12.22
C THR A 63 -4.76 -0.91 -11.26
N VAL A 64 -4.90 -2.16 -11.70
CA VAL A 64 -5.29 -3.28 -10.82
C VAL A 64 -4.20 -3.51 -9.78
N TYR A 65 -2.93 -3.64 -10.21
CA TYR A 65 -1.81 -3.90 -9.31
C TYR A 65 -1.66 -2.83 -8.21
N VAL A 66 -1.67 -1.55 -8.57
CA VAL A 66 -1.53 -0.46 -7.58
C VAL A 66 -2.77 -0.35 -6.68
N THR A 67 -3.97 -0.68 -7.16
CA THR A 67 -5.18 -0.71 -6.33
C THR A 67 -5.16 -1.89 -5.35
N GLU A 68 -4.71 -3.07 -5.79
CA GLU A 68 -4.49 -4.23 -4.90
C GLU A 68 -3.41 -3.92 -3.86
N TYR A 69 -2.30 -3.30 -4.26
CA TYR A 69 -1.23 -2.87 -3.35
C TYR A 69 -1.75 -1.89 -2.27
N PHE A 70 -2.51 -0.86 -2.64
CA PHE A 70 -3.10 0.05 -1.64
C PHE A 70 -4.14 -0.66 -0.75
N THR A 71 -4.91 -1.59 -1.31
CA THR A 71 -5.85 -2.43 -0.53
C THR A 71 -5.10 -3.28 0.50
N GLU A 72 -3.97 -3.87 0.11
CA GLU A 72 -3.07 -4.62 0.99
C GLU A 72 -2.41 -3.73 2.04
N TYR A 73 -1.97 -2.53 1.68
CA TYR A 73 -1.36 -1.58 2.63
C TYR A 73 -2.35 -1.10 3.70
N LEU A 74 -3.61 -0.79 3.31
CA LEU A 74 -4.65 -0.31 4.21
C LEU A 74 -5.30 -1.42 5.06
N TYR A 75 -5.53 -2.58 4.47
CA TYR A 75 -6.37 -3.63 5.07
C TYR A 75 -5.62 -4.95 5.35
N GLY A 76 -4.40 -5.10 4.84
CA GLY A 76 -3.54 -6.27 5.00
C GLY A 76 -3.69 -7.31 3.87
N ARG A 77 -2.59 -8.00 3.53
CA ARG A 77 -2.55 -9.07 2.51
C ARG A 77 -3.63 -10.13 2.73
N HIS A 78 -3.85 -10.53 3.97
CA HIS A 78 -4.86 -11.52 4.34
C HIS A 78 -6.28 -11.10 3.92
N GLU A 79 -6.61 -9.80 4.04
CA GLU A 79 -7.91 -9.29 3.63
C GLU A 79 -8.06 -9.20 2.12
N LEU A 80 -7.02 -8.79 1.39
CA LEU A 80 -7.02 -8.85 -0.07
C LEU A 80 -7.28 -10.27 -0.58
N LEU A 81 -6.65 -11.29 0.03
CA LEU A 81 -6.87 -12.69 -0.29
C LEU A 81 -8.28 -13.15 0.09
N ARG A 82 -8.82 -12.71 1.23
CA ARG A 82 -10.19 -12.99 1.68
C ARG A 82 -11.24 -12.41 0.73
N MET A 83 -11.04 -11.18 0.27
CA MET A 83 -11.85 -10.52 -0.76
C MET A 83 -11.83 -11.30 -2.08
N ARG A 84 -10.64 -11.71 -2.55
CA ARG A 84 -10.46 -12.47 -3.79
C ARG A 84 -11.17 -13.83 -3.72
N ALA A 85 -10.97 -14.58 -2.63
CA ALA A 85 -11.55 -15.89 -2.43
C ALA A 85 -13.10 -15.86 -2.31
N LYS A 86 -13.65 -14.82 -1.67
CA LYS A 86 -15.10 -14.65 -1.48
C LYS A 86 -15.79 -13.85 -2.58
N ARG A 87 -15.05 -13.33 -3.57
CA ARG A 87 -15.53 -12.38 -4.60
C ARG A 87 -16.31 -11.21 -3.99
N SER A 88 -15.69 -10.54 -3.01
CA SER A 88 -16.27 -9.40 -2.30
C SER A 88 -15.33 -8.19 -2.31
N GLY A 89 -15.84 -7.02 -1.90
CA GLY A 89 -15.06 -5.78 -1.86
C GLY A 89 -14.52 -5.41 -3.24
N LEU A 90 -13.20 -5.38 -3.41
CA LEU A 90 -12.56 -5.06 -4.70
C LEU A 90 -12.95 -6.01 -5.84
N TYR A 91 -13.30 -7.26 -5.53
CA TYR A 91 -13.65 -8.31 -6.51
C TYR A 91 -15.15 -8.63 -6.52
N GLU A 92 -15.98 -7.80 -5.90
CA GLU A 92 -17.43 -7.96 -5.95
C GLU A 92 -17.92 -7.65 -7.38
N PRO A 93 -18.66 -8.58 -8.03
CA PRO A 93 -19.06 -8.42 -9.43
C PRO A 93 -19.92 -7.17 -9.61
N VAL A 94 -19.38 -6.18 -10.31
CA VAL A 94 -20.13 -4.98 -10.71
C VAL A 94 -21.18 -5.41 -11.75
N PRO A 95 -22.47 -5.09 -11.57
CA PRO A 95 -23.46 -5.31 -12.63
C PRO A 95 -23.03 -4.54 -13.89
N LEU A 96 -23.19 -5.17 -15.06
CA LEU A 96 -22.60 -4.83 -16.38
C LEU A 96 -22.84 -3.40 -16.92
N SER A 97 -23.51 -2.53 -16.17
CA SER A 97 -23.78 -1.12 -16.53
C SER A 97 -22.62 -0.15 -16.18
N GLY A 98 -21.53 -0.63 -15.57
CA GLY A 98 -20.38 0.20 -15.17
C GLY A 98 -19.24 0.20 -16.19
N THR A 99 -19.06 1.31 -16.92
CA THR A 99 -17.95 1.50 -17.88
C THR A 99 -16.59 1.30 -17.21
N VAL A 100 -15.82 0.29 -17.64
CA VAL A 100 -14.46 0.04 -17.14
C VAL A 100 -13.52 1.16 -17.62
N LYS A 101 -13.10 2.04 -16.70
CA LYS A 101 -12.29 3.23 -16.99
C LYS A 101 -10.81 2.89 -17.06
N TYR A 102 -10.37 2.32 -18.19
CA TYR A 102 -8.93 2.14 -18.46
C TYR A 102 -8.20 3.49 -18.57
N ASN A 103 -6.97 3.54 -18.05
CA ASN A 103 -6.11 4.71 -18.15
C ASN A 103 -5.50 4.85 -19.56
N ARG A 104 -5.26 6.09 -20.00
CA ARG A 104 -4.54 6.41 -21.23
C ARG A 104 -3.42 7.40 -20.90
N GLU A 105 -2.18 6.93 -20.98
CA GLU A 105 -1.02 7.75 -20.65
C GLU A 105 -0.91 8.98 -21.57
N ARG A 106 -0.48 10.11 -20.99
CA ARG A 106 0.00 11.28 -21.73
C ARG A 106 1.30 11.76 -21.11
N THR A 107 2.37 11.67 -21.89
CA THR A 107 3.66 12.30 -21.61
C THR A 107 3.52 13.82 -21.80
N ALA A 108 3.98 14.61 -20.84
CA ALA A 108 4.06 16.07 -20.94
C ALA A 108 5.42 16.51 -20.39
N ALA A 109 6.07 17.45 -21.08
CA ALA A 109 7.45 17.87 -20.81
C ALA A 109 7.55 19.08 -19.87
N ASP A 110 8.80 19.48 -19.61
CA ASP A 110 9.28 20.74 -19.02
C ASP A 110 9.66 20.75 -17.51
N MET A 111 10.73 19.99 -17.21
CA MET A 111 11.99 20.36 -16.48
C MET A 111 12.02 21.48 -15.41
N PRO A 112 12.95 21.44 -14.43
CA PRO A 112 13.69 20.31 -13.79
C PRO A 112 13.51 20.40 -12.23
N PRO A 113 14.42 20.05 -11.30
CA PRO A 113 15.68 19.27 -11.34
C PRO A 113 15.80 18.18 -10.23
N SER A 114 17.05 17.77 -9.94
CA SER A 114 17.55 17.01 -8.77
C SER A 114 16.72 15.85 -8.17
N LEU A 115 16.20 14.96 -9.02
CA LEU A 115 16.49 13.52 -8.95
C LEU A 115 15.96 12.85 -10.24
N GLY A 116 16.87 12.43 -11.13
CA GLY A 116 16.52 11.47 -12.19
C GLY A 116 15.68 11.95 -13.39
N LYS A 117 15.55 13.25 -13.66
CA LYS A 117 15.15 13.89 -14.94
C LYS A 117 13.85 13.49 -15.68
N SER A 118 13.15 12.43 -15.32
CA SER A 118 11.84 12.09 -15.88
C SER A 118 10.90 11.62 -14.77
N ILE A 119 9.72 12.25 -14.77
CA ILE A 119 8.67 12.06 -13.76
C ILE A 119 7.39 11.76 -14.53
N PHE A 120 6.86 10.56 -14.32
CA PHE A 120 5.66 10.08 -14.98
C PHE A 120 4.41 10.35 -14.13
N ALA A 121 3.35 10.84 -14.76
CA ALA A 121 2.05 11.07 -14.13
C ALA A 121 1.15 9.83 -14.23
N LEU A 122 1.20 8.96 -13.22
CA LEU A 122 0.29 7.83 -13.10
C LEU A 122 -1.09 8.34 -12.67
N LYS A 123 -2.10 8.20 -13.54
CA LYS A 123 -3.47 8.67 -13.35
C LYS A 123 -4.42 7.48 -13.41
N PHE A 124 -5.22 7.23 -12.38
CA PHE A 124 -6.09 6.05 -12.35
C PHE A 124 -7.32 6.28 -11.48
N PHE A 125 -8.31 5.41 -11.64
CA PHE A 125 -9.51 5.41 -10.82
C PHE A 125 -9.38 4.34 -9.73
N VAL A 126 -9.73 4.72 -8.51
CA VAL A 126 -9.72 3.87 -7.31
C VAL A 126 -11.08 3.93 -6.62
N PRO A 127 -11.41 2.97 -5.76
CA PRO A 127 -12.56 3.08 -4.88
C PRO A 127 -12.45 4.28 -3.93
N ALA A 128 -13.57 4.99 -3.72
CA ALA A 128 -13.61 6.18 -2.88
C ALA A 128 -13.10 5.92 -1.46
N LYS A 129 -13.40 4.73 -0.91
CA LYS A 129 -12.91 4.26 0.40
C LYS A 129 -11.38 4.23 0.46
N ILE A 130 -10.71 3.67 -0.56
CA ILE A 130 -9.24 3.61 -0.62
C ILE A 130 -8.64 5.01 -0.67
N LYS A 131 -9.18 5.90 -1.50
CA LYS A 131 -8.71 7.30 -1.58
C LYS A 131 -8.89 8.04 -0.24
N SER A 132 -10.04 7.87 0.42
CA SER A 132 -10.34 8.45 1.73
C SER A 132 -9.37 7.96 2.81
N ASP A 133 -9.15 6.64 2.88
CA ASP A 133 -8.27 6.04 3.90
C ASP A 133 -6.80 6.42 3.66
N LEU A 134 -6.33 6.45 2.40
CA LEU A 134 -5.00 6.99 2.06
C LEU A 134 -4.87 8.48 2.42
N GLN A 135 -5.91 9.29 2.18
CA GLN A 135 -5.91 10.71 2.56
C GLN A 135 -5.87 10.89 4.08
N ALA A 136 -6.57 10.05 4.84
CA ALA A 136 -6.51 10.07 6.30
C ALA A 136 -5.11 9.73 6.83
N LEU A 137 -4.38 8.80 6.19
CA LEU A 137 -2.99 8.50 6.53
C LEU A 137 -2.02 9.61 6.11
N ALA A 138 -2.18 10.18 4.91
CA ALA A 138 -1.39 11.33 4.46
C ALA A 138 -1.55 12.55 5.39
N ASN A 139 -2.78 12.83 5.83
CA ASN A 139 -3.08 13.89 6.79
C ASN A 139 -2.41 13.64 8.15
N ARG A 140 -2.41 12.39 8.65
CA ARG A 140 -1.69 12.03 9.90
C ARG A 140 -0.18 12.20 9.76
N ALA A 141 0.37 11.89 8.59
CA ALA A 141 1.77 12.09 8.25
C ALA A 141 2.13 13.55 7.91
N GLN A 142 1.16 14.48 7.92
CA GLN A 142 1.34 15.91 7.60
C GLN A 142 1.94 16.19 6.21
N ILE A 143 1.59 15.36 5.22
CA ILE A 143 2.06 15.51 3.83
C ILE A 143 0.93 15.38 2.80
N SER A 144 1.21 15.75 1.56
CA SER A 144 0.23 15.64 0.48
C SER A 144 -0.07 14.19 0.09
N LEU A 145 -1.31 13.90 -0.31
CA LEU A 145 -1.72 12.55 -0.78
C LEU A 145 -0.88 12.07 -1.97
N GLY A 146 -0.51 12.97 -2.89
CA GLY A 146 0.34 12.62 -4.03
C GLY A 146 1.75 12.19 -3.61
N GLU A 147 2.32 12.87 -2.62
CA GLU A 147 3.62 12.54 -2.03
C GLU A 147 3.57 11.23 -1.23
N PHE A 148 2.52 11.04 -0.42
CA PHE A 148 2.28 9.83 0.36
C PHE A 148 2.19 8.60 -0.55
N ASN A 149 1.41 8.68 -1.62
CA ASN A 149 1.25 7.57 -2.56
C ASN A 149 2.52 7.29 -3.37
N ARG A 150 3.24 8.34 -3.80
CA ARG A 150 4.56 8.22 -4.45
C ARG A 150 5.53 7.45 -3.55
N ALA A 151 5.59 7.83 -2.28
CA ALA A 151 6.45 7.22 -1.29
C ALA A 151 6.14 5.74 -1.03
N LEU A 152 4.86 5.40 -0.88
CA LEU A 152 4.41 4.02 -0.71
C LEU A 152 4.81 3.17 -1.93
N ILE A 153 4.53 3.64 -3.14
CA ILE A 153 4.90 2.94 -4.37
C ILE A 153 6.42 2.75 -4.46
N CYS A 154 7.23 3.78 -4.22
CA CYS A 154 8.69 3.64 -4.22
C CYS A 154 9.19 2.66 -3.14
N ALA A 155 8.65 2.73 -1.92
CA ALA A 155 9.03 1.83 -0.84
C ALA A 155 8.60 0.37 -1.05
N HIS A 156 7.56 0.14 -1.85
CA HIS A 156 7.12 -1.20 -2.27
C HIS A 156 8.03 -1.80 -3.35
N LEU A 157 8.42 -0.99 -4.33
CA LEU A 157 9.26 -1.43 -5.45
C LEU A 157 10.73 -1.60 -5.08
N PHE A 158 11.28 -0.68 -4.28
CA PHE A 158 12.71 -0.60 -3.98
C PHE A 158 13.05 -0.95 -2.52
N GLY A 159 12.04 -1.25 -1.70
CA GLY A 159 12.22 -1.44 -0.27
C GLY A 159 12.24 -0.12 0.51
N ARG A 160 12.12 -0.23 1.84
CA ARG A 160 11.85 0.91 2.74
C ARG A 160 12.97 1.95 2.81
N GLU A 161 14.21 1.56 2.52
CA GLU A 161 15.39 2.43 2.54
C GLU A 161 15.41 3.46 1.40
N TYR A 162 14.65 3.19 0.32
CA TYR A 162 14.58 3.99 -0.90
C TYR A 162 13.26 4.77 -1.04
N GLY A 163 12.36 4.65 -0.05
CA GLY A 163 11.26 5.60 0.14
C GLY A 163 11.74 6.90 0.80
N PRO A 164 10.93 7.97 0.84
CA PRO A 164 11.20 9.12 1.70
C PRO A 164 11.33 8.63 3.14
N GLN A 165 12.53 8.76 3.70
CA GLN A 165 12.86 8.27 5.04
C GLN A 165 11.90 8.85 6.09
N LEU A 166 11.35 10.04 5.84
CA LEU A 166 10.29 10.70 6.62
C LEU A 166 8.98 9.90 6.80
N LEU A 167 8.63 9.00 5.88
CA LEU A 167 7.33 8.28 5.91
C LEU A 167 7.40 6.87 6.49
N LEU A 168 8.61 6.31 6.59
CA LEU A 168 8.88 4.98 7.13
C LEU A 168 9.92 4.99 8.24
N ALA A 169 10.34 6.18 8.68
CA ALA A 169 11.00 6.37 9.96
C ALA A 169 10.08 5.91 11.09
N VAL A 170 10.25 4.65 11.47
CA VAL A 170 10.41 4.23 12.86
C VAL A 170 10.88 5.46 13.66
N PRO A 171 10.02 6.06 14.51
CA PRO A 171 10.37 7.29 15.21
C PRO A 171 11.71 7.13 15.94
N ALA A 172 12.48 8.21 16.12
CA ALA A 172 13.79 8.11 16.76
C ALA A 172 13.73 7.43 18.15
N GLN A 173 12.57 7.49 18.83
CA GLN A 173 12.26 6.68 20.02
C GLN A 173 12.27 5.17 19.77
N GLU A 174 11.62 4.65 18.73
CA GLU A 174 11.61 3.22 18.40
C GLU A 174 12.99 2.75 17.92
N LYS A 175 13.77 3.59 17.23
CA LYS A 175 15.16 3.28 16.89
C LYS A 175 16.04 3.21 18.15
N HIS A 176 15.93 4.20 19.05
CA HIS A 176 16.63 4.19 20.33
C HIS A 176 16.23 2.98 21.20
N VAL A 177 14.96 2.56 21.15
CA VAL A 177 14.50 1.31 21.79
C VAL A 177 15.12 0.08 21.09
N GLY A 178 15.21 0.03 19.77
CA GLY A 178 15.96 -1.03 19.07
C GLY A 178 17.41 -1.12 19.53
N ASP A 179 18.13 0.01 19.45
CA ASP A 179 19.54 0.13 19.82
C ASP A 179 19.78 -0.24 21.31
N LEU A 180 18.89 0.15 22.22
CA LEU A 180 18.96 -0.21 23.65
C LEU A 180 18.70 -1.70 23.94
N TRP A 181 18.05 -2.42 23.03
CA TRP A 181 17.75 -3.85 23.18
C TRP A 181 18.82 -4.74 22.53
N GLU A 182 19.46 -4.29 21.45
CA GLU A 182 20.59 -5.00 20.84
C GLU A 182 21.85 -4.91 21.73
N ASN A 183 22.13 -3.74 22.32
CA ASN A 183 23.33 -3.51 23.13
C ASN A 183 23.26 -4.01 24.58
N LYS A 184 22.18 -4.71 24.99
CA LYS A 184 21.99 -5.20 26.37
C LYS A 184 22.31 -6.67 26.60
N ILE A 185 22.87 -7.36 25.60
CA ILE A 185 23.16 -8.81 25.67
C ILE A 185 24.63 -9.09 26.03
N GLU A 186 25.54 -8.11 25.93
CA GLU A 186 26.96 -8.27 26.29
C GLU A 186 27.28 -7.76 27.71
N THR A 187 26.74 -8.42 28.74
CA THR A 187 27.32 -8.40 30.11
C THR A 187 26.67 -9.43 31.04
N SER A 188 27.04 -10.72 30.89
CA SER A 188 27.01 -11.77 31.93
C SER A 188 27.82 -12.98 31.45
#